data_AF-A0AAF0J435-F1
#
_entry.id   AF-A0AAF0J435-F1
#
_cell.length_a   1.000
_cell.length_b   1.000
_cell.length_c   1.000
_cell.angle_alpha   90.00
_cell.angle_beta   90.00
_cell.angle_gamma   90.00
#
_symmetry.space_group_name_H-M   'P 1'
#
loop_
_entity.id
_entity.type
_entity.pdbx_description
1 polymer ?
#
loop_
_entity_poly.entity_id
_entity_poly.type
_entity_poly.pdbx_seq_one_letter_code
_entity_poly.pdbx_strand_id
1 'polypeptide(L)'
;MAAAVEPDDAAVQAAVTRARALMEAQAHDASSVQTLKERMLHIHDDADDPELQLDWDLYREVPATMEQEEALLLDYFRKLKFIYLELETKLRFLADLQDDPETGQEPQILSTADVTQREQECKRVKQQLVEAKTRVRDLRAEIDGTADALAAPWAAVERGTSEAHVLLSEITDMELELAKIKAAEGTHGALTTAEAEAVCDEQILAMQTLDDETTRTVQEMEQAKRELNEALRALERLKAERSAAEKRANEAKLGMGRDSGRDWELERLCTKHATMLETLQAALGITRLAAPTARDLHITLAPPAGEDGHRTLQLRFDEPGGALVDVQLLDAAQAPVALSESVERYCREALHTNHAAALVQAVWCTYVA
;
A
#
# COMPACT_ATOMS: atom_id res chain seq x y z
N MET A 1 -52.37 -8.79 -70.88
CA MET A 1 -52.65 -7.69 -69.94
C MET A 1 -51.94 -8.01 -68.64
N ALA A 2 -50.73 -7.51 -68.45
CA ALA A 2 -49.96 -7.66 -67.22
C ALA A 2 -49.92 -6.28 -66.55
N ALA A 3 -50.59 -6.15 -65.41
CA ALA A 3 -50.57 -4.94 -64.59
C ALA A 3 -49.28 -4.93 -63.76
N ALA A 4 -48.43 -3.94 -64.00
CA ALA A 4 -47.27 -3.65 -63.17
C ALA A 4 -47.76 -3.12 -61.82
N VAL A 5 -47.42 -3.82 -60.74
CA VAL A 5 -47.63 -3.36 -59.37
C VAL A 5 -46.42 -2.49 -59.02
N GLU A 6 -46.62 -1.18 -58.98
CA GLU A 6 -45.61 -0.25 -58.47
C GLU A 6 -45.36 -0.53 -56.98
N PRO A 7 -44.09 -0.63 -56.53
CA PRO A 7 -43.79 -0.83 -55.13
C PRO A 7 -44.19 0.41 -54.32
N ASP A 8 -44.94 0.18 -53.25
CA ASP A 8 -45.48 1.18 -52.34
C ASP A 8 -44.34 2.02 -51.72
N ASP A 9 -44.12 3.20 -52.29
CA ASP A 9 -43.03 4.13 -51.99
C ASP A 9 -43.00 4.49 -50.49
N ALA A 10 -44.16 4.46 -49.83
CA ALA A 10 -44.31 4.67 -48.39
C ALA A 10 -43.65 3.56 -47.54
N ALA A 11 -43.74 2.29 -47.97
CA ALA A 11 -43.12 1.17 -47.27
C ALA A 11 -41.59 1.20 -47.39
N VAL A 12 -41.08 1.64 -48.55
CA VAL A 12 -39.65 1.83 -48.78
C VAL A 12 -39.12 2.99 -47.93
N GLN A 13 -39.84 4.11 -47.87
CA GLN A 13 -39.46 5.23 -46.99
C GLN A 13 -39.49 4.86 -45.51
N ALA A 14 -40.46 4.08 -45.06
CA ALA A 14 -40.53 3.57 -43.68
C ALA A 14 -39.37 2.64 -43.33
N ALA A 15 -38.96 1.76 -44.27
CA ALA A 15 -37.80 0.90 -44.09
C ALA A 15 -36.49 1.70 -44.02
N VAL A 16 -36.33 2.72 -44.88
CA VAL A 16 -35.14 3.58 -44.91
C VAL A 16 -35.02 4.42 -43.65
N THR A 17 -36.12 4.99 -43.15
CA THR A 17 -36.14 5.74 -41.88
C THR A 17 -35.82 4.86 -40.68
N ARG A 18 -36.33 3.63 -40.64
CA ARG A 18 -36.02 2.66 -39.58
C ARG A 18 -34.55 2.21 -39.62
N ALA A 19 -34.00 1.98 -40.81
CA ALA A 19 -32.58 1.66 -40.98
C ALA A 19 -31.67 2.83 -40.56
N ARG A 20 -32.08 4.07 -40.84
CA ARG A 20 -31.34 5.28 -40.43
C ARG A 20 -31.33 5.46 -38.91
N ALA A 21 -32.47 5.23 -38.26
CA ALA A 21 -32.57 5.26 -36.80
C ALA A 21 -31.70 4.17 -36.12
N LEU A 22 -31.66 2.96 -36.69
CA LEU A 22 -30.77 1.90 -36.21
C LEU A 22 -29.29 2.23 -36.39
N MET A 23 -28.92 2.87 -37.50
CA MET A 23 -27.53 3.31 -37.70
C MET A 23 -27.14 4.48 -36.79
N GLU A 24 -28.05 5.40 -36.49
CA GLU A 24 -27.82 6.47 -35.50
C GLU A 24 -27.68 5.92 -34.07
N ALA A 25 -28.49 4.93 -33.70
CA ALA A 25 -28.38 4.23 -32.42
C ALA A 25 -27.04 3.46 -32.30
N GLN A 26 -26.65 2.72 -33.34
CA GLN A 26 -25.35 2.05 -33.38
C GLN A 26 -24.17 3.02 -33.37
N ALA A 27 -24.31 4.20 -33.98
CA ALA A 27 -23.28 5.24 -33.94
C ALA A 27 -23.16 5.86 -32.53
N HIS A 28 -24.26 6.02 -31.80
CA HIS A 28 -24.24 6.45 -30.40
C HIS A 28 -23.63 5.40 -29.47
N ASP A 29 -23.93 4.12 -29.66
CA ASP A 29 -23.32 3.03 -28.88
C ASP A 29 -21.84 2.84 -29.22
N ALA A 30 -21.47 2.99 -30.49
CA ALA A 30 -20.06 2.99 -30.88
C ALA A 30 -19.31 4.21 -30.31
N SER A 31 -19.96 5.37 -30.24
CA SER A 31 -19.42 6.59 -29.62
C SER A 31 -19.26 6.42 -28.11
N SER A 32 -20.21 5.78 -27.41
CA SER A 32 -20.16 5.53 -25.96
C SER A 32 -19.06 4.52 -25.61
N VAL A 33 -18.89 3.48 -26.43
CA VAL A 33 -17.80 2.51 -26.30
C VAL A 33 -16.44 3.14 -26.67
N GLN A 34 -16.39 4.04 -27.66
CA GLN A 34 -15.18 4.80 -27.99
C GLN A 34 -14.81 5.80 -26.88
N THR A 35 -15.78 6.49 -26.29
CA THR A 35 -15.53 7.38 -25.14
C THR A 35 -15.14 6.59 -23.90
N LEU A 36 -15.71 5.40 -23.66
CA LEU A 36 -15.26 4.51 -22.59
C LEU A 36 -13.83 4.02 -22.86
N LYS A 37 -13.51 3.68 -24.12
CA LYS A 37 -12.17 3.26 -24.54
C LYS A 37 -11.15 4.39 -24.42
N GLU A 38 -11.48 5.61 -24.82
CA GLU A 38 -10.64 6.80 -24.61
C GLU A 38 -10.46 7.09 -23.12
N ARG A 39 -11.53 6.99 -22.33
CA ARG A 39 -11.47 7.18 -20.88
C ARG A 39 -10.67 6.08 -20.18
N MET A 40 -10.69 4.84 -20.70
CA MET A 40 -9.85 3.74 -20.20
C MET A 40 -8.40 3.82 -20.68
N LEU A 41 -8.13 4.37 -21.86
CA LEU A 41 -6.78 4.66 -22.34
C LEU A 41 -6.14 5.80 -21.55
N HIS A 42 -6.92 6.80 -21.12
CA HIS A 42 -6.43 7.90 -20.29
C HIS A 42 -6.34 7.57 -18.79
N ILE A 43 -6.85 6.43 -18.30
CA ILE A 43 -6.54 5.93 -16.94
C ILE A 43 -5.04 5.61 -16.78
N HIS A 44 -4.27 5.52 -17.87
CA HIS A 44 -2.83 5.27 -17.82
C HIS A 44 -1.95 6.51 -18.05
N ASP A 45 -2.54 7.68 -18.32
CA ASP A 45 -1.79 8.94 -18.46
C ASP A 45 -1.68 9.72 -17.13
N ASP A 46 -2.52 9.42 -16.14
CA ASP A 46 -2.42 9.95 -14.77
C ASP A 46 -1.48 9.07 -13.91
N ALA A 47 -0.30 8.73 -14.42
CA ALA A 47 0.73 7.98 -13.70
C ALA A 47 1.44 8.81 -12.60
N ASP A 48 1.03 10.07 -12.42
CA ASP A 48 1.52 11.00 -11.41
C ASP A 48 0.47 11.25 -10.32
N ASP A 49 -0.27 10.21 -9.90
CA ASP A 49 -0.99 10.27 -8.63
C ASP A 49 0.04 10.09 -7.50
N PRO A 50 0.39 11.15 -6.74
CA PRO A 50 1.45 11.08 -5.73
C PRO A 50 1.12 10.08 -4.60
N GLU A 51 -0.14 9.64 -4.47
CA GLU A 51 -0.54 8.58 -3.53
C GLU A 51 -0.23 7.16 -4.03
N LEU A 52 0.02 6.96 -5.33
CA LEU A 52 0.31 5.65 -5.94
C LEU A 52 1.79 5.46 -6.32
N GLN A 53 2.62 6.49 -6.17
CA GLN A 53 4.06 6.38 -6.36
C GLN A 53 4.69 5.62 -5.19
N LEU A 54 5.21 4.42 -5.47
CA LEU A 54 5.99 3.65 -4.50
C LEU A 54 7.27 4.42 -4.15
N ASP A 55 7.46 4.72 -2.86
CA ASP A 55 8.71 5.28 -2.34
C ASP A 55 9.85 4.25 -2.44
N TRP A 56 10.46 4.14 -3.62
CA TRP A 56 11.56 3.20 -3.89
C TRP A 56 12.76 3.37 -2.94
N ASP A 57 12.94 4.57 -2.39
CA ASP A 57 13.97 4.87 -1.40
C ASP A 57 13.65 4.27 -0.02
N LEU A 58 12.37 4.20 0.37
CA LEU A 58 11.93 3.54 1.61
C LEU A 58 12.18 2.03 1.54
N TYR A 59 11.86 1.39 0.41
CA TYR A 59 12.03 -0.06 0.24
C TYR A 59 13.49 -0.49 0.08
N ARG A 60 14.36 0.39 -0.43
CA ARG A 60 15.81 0.14 -0.52
C ARG A 60 16.47 0.01 0.85
N GLU A 61 16.01 0.78 1.84
CA GLU A 61 16.63 0.85 3.16
C GLU A 61 16.20 -0.29 4.09
N VAL A 62 14.99 -0.83 3.90
CA VAL A 62 14.43 -1.92 4.72
C VAL A 62 13.74 -2.98 3.85
N PRO A 63 14.48 -3.90 3.21
CA PRO A 63 13.91 -4.93 2.33
C PRO A 63 12.83 -5.80 2.99
N ALA A 64 12.94 -6.04 4.30
CA ALA A 64 11.97 -6.81 5.08
C ALA A 64 10.57 -6.16 5.16
N THR A 65 10.46 -4.85 4.95
CA THR A 65 9.15 -4.16 4.88
C THR A 65 8.45 -4.43 3.56
N MET A 66 9.20 -4.56 2.46
CA MET A 66 8.66 -4.92 1.15
C MET A 66 8.02 -6.31 1.17
N GLU A 67 8.66 -7.29 1.83
CA GLU A 67 8.10 -8.64 1.99
C GLU A 67 6.80 -8.64 2.82
N GLN A 68 6.72 -7.78 3.85
CA GLN A 68 5.52 -7.64 4.68
C GLN A 68 4.38 -6.98 3.91
N GLU A 69 4.68 -5.94 3.13
CA GLU A 69 3.70 -5.28 2.29
C GLU A 69 3.23 -6.15 1.13
N GLU A 70 4.12 -6.92 0.50
CA GLU A 70 3.75 -7.92 -0.48
C GLU A 70 2.78 -8.94 0.13
N ALA A 71 3.05 -9.41 1.35
CA ALA A 71 2.15 -10.32 2.05
C ALA A 71 0.78 -9.68 2.36
N LEU A 72 0.75 -8.40 2.75
CA LEU A 72 -0.48 -7.65 3.00
C LEU A 72 -1.26 -7.39 1.72
N LEU A 73 -0.60 -7.03 0.62
CA LEU A 73 -1.18 -6.85 -0.71
C LEU A 73 -1.75 -8.17 -1.21
N LEU A 74 -1.05 -9.29 -1.06
CA LEU A 74 -1.55 -10.62 -1.40
C LEU A 74 -2.80 -10.97 -0.60
N ASP A 75 -2.85 -10.65 0.70
CA ASP A 75 -4.04 -10.86 1.54
C ASP A 75 -5.20 -9.94 1.12
N TYR A 76 -4.89 -8.68 0.78
CA TYR A 76 -5.85 -7.75 0.22
C TYR A 76 -6.42 -8.24 -1.12
N PHE A 77 -5.61 -8.69 -2.06
CA PHE A 77 -6.07 -9.26 -3.34
C PHE A 77 -6.89 -10.53 -3.15
N ARG A 78 -6.56 -11.37 -2.16
CA ARG A 78 -7.40 -12.52 -1.79
C ARG A 78 -8.78 -12.07 -1.33
N LYS A 79 -8.84 -11.08 -0.42
CA LYS A 79 -10.11 -10.51 0.05
C LYS A 79 -10.89 -9.84 -1.08
N LEU A 80 -10.22 -9.04 -1.91
CA LEU A 80 -10.82 -8.33 -3.05
C LEU A 80 -11.42 -9.32 -4.05
N LYS A 81 -10.74 -10.44 -4.32
CA LYS A 81 -11.29 -11.52 -5.15
C LYS A 81 -12.58 -12.08 -4.57
N PHE A 82 -12.66 -12.31 -3.25
CA PHE A 82 -13.89 -12.79 -2.62
C PHE A 82 -15.01 -11.75 -2.68
N ILE A 83 -14.70 -10.48 -2.40
CA ILE A 83 -15.67 -9.38 -2.48
C ILE A 83 -16.20 -9.23 -3.91
N TYR A 84 -15.31 -9.26 -4.91
CA TYR A 84 -15.69 -9.17 -6.32
C TYR A 84 -16.56 -10.36 -6.73
N LEU A 85 -16.17 -11.58 -6.36
CA LEU A 85 -16.96 -12.77 -6.65
C LEU A 85 -18.33 -12.70 -5.98
N GLU A 86 -18.40 -12.22 -4.73
CA GLU A 86 -19.66 -12.04 -4.01
C GLU A 86 -20.54 -10.97 -4.67
N LEU A 87 -19.97 -9.82 -5.04
CA LEU A 87 -20.67 -8.75 -5.73
C LEU A 87 -21.18 -9.21 -7.10
N GLU A 88 -20.34 -9.89 -7.88
CA GLU A 88 -20.71 -10.46 -9.17
C GLU A 88 -21.82 -11.51 -9.02
N THR A 89 -21.74 -12.36 -7.99
CA THR A 89 -22.78 -13.34 -7.69
C THR A 89 -24.09 -12.65 -7.29
N LYS A 90 -24.02 -11.59 -6.48
CA LYS A 90 -25.18 -10.76 -6.09
C LYS A 90 -25.80 -10.05 -7.29
N LEU A 91 -24.98 -9.46 -8.17
CA LEU A 91 -25.44 -8.79 -9.39
C LEU A 91 -26.11 -9.77 -10.35
N ARG A 92 -25.52 -10.95 -10.58
CA ARG A 92 -26.14 -12.00 -11.39
C ARG A 92 -27.43 -12.51 -10.78
N PHE A 93 -27.46 -12.71 -9.46
CA PHE A 93 -28.68 -13.10 -8.75
C PHE A 93 -29.79 -12.05 -8.86
N LEU A 94 -29.46 -10.76 -8.77
CA LEU A 94 -30.41 -9.66 -8.95
C LEU A 94 -30.90 -9.57 -10.41
N ALA A 95 -30.01 -9.77 -11.38
CA ALA A 95 -30.36 -9.81 -12.79
C ALA A 95 -31.29 -11.00 -13.12
N ASP A 96 -31.05 -12.17 -12.53
CA ASP A 96 -31.90 -13.36 -12.70
C ASP A 96 -33.28 -13.22 -12.01
N LEU A 97 -33.44 -12.26 -11.10
CA LEU A 97 -34.69 -11.96 -10.39
C LEU A 97 -35.46 -10.76 -10.96
N GLN A 98 -34.84 -9.92 -11.79
CA GLN A 98 -35.50 -8.77 -12.40
C GLN A 98 -36.29 -9.21 -13.63
N ASP A 99 -37.58 -8.86 -13.68
CA ASP A 99 -38.36 -8.92 -14.92
C ASP A 99 -37.73 -7.94 -15.93
N ASP A 100 -37.27 -8.44 -17.07
CA ASP A 100 -36.82 -7.59 -18.17
C ASP A 100 -38.06 -7.21 -19.03
N PRO A 101 -38.54 -5.96 -18.96
CA PRO A 101 -39.76 -5.53 -19.64
C PRO A 101 -39.62 -5.48 -21.17
N GLU A 102 -38.39 -5.54 -21.71
CA GLU A 102 -38.16 -5.53 -23.17
C GLU A 102 -38.11 -6.93 -23.79
N THR A 103 -37.64 -7.94 -23.04
CA THR A 103 -37.51 -9.34 -23.54
C THR A 103 -38.59 -10.29 -23.04
N GLY A 104 -39.35 -9.92 -21.99
CA GLY A 104 -40.43 -10.74 -21.44
C GLY A 104 -39.97 -12.04 -20.78
N GLN A 105 -38.69 -12.12 -20.39
CA GLN A 105 -38.17 -13.26 -19.64
C GLN A 105 -38.63 -13.18 -18.17
N GLU A 106 -39.46 -14.13 -17.77
CA GLU A 106 -39.80 -14.34 -16.35
C GLU A 106 -38.56 -14.80 -15.56
N PRO A 107 -38.45 -14.45 -14.27
CA PRO A 107 -37.32 -14.77 -13.42
C PRO A 107 -37.07 -16.28 -13.42
N GLN A 108 -35.82 -16.67 -13.66
CA GLN A 108 -35.45 -18.08 -13.78
C GLN A 108 -35.38 -18.73 -12.40
N ILE A 109 -36.53 -19.20 -11.89
CA ILE A 109 -36.61 -20.00 -10.67
C ILE A 109 -36.06 -21.39 -10.97
N LEU A 110 -34.76 -21.59 -10.72
CA LEU A 110 -34.09 -22.88 -10.86
C LEU A 110 -34.77 -23.92 -9.97
N SER A 111 -35.17 -25.04 -10.57
CA SER A 111 -35.69 -26.18 -9.82
C SER A 111 -34.59 -26.81 -8.97
N THR A 112 -34.96 -27.50 -7.89
CA THR A 112 -34.02 -28.28 -7.09
C THR A 112 -33.24 -29.30 -7.93
N ALA A 113 -33.86 -29.82 -8.99
CA ALA A 113 -33.20 -30.69 -9.97
C ALA A 113 -32.06 -29.97 -10.71
N ASP A 114 -32.28 -28.74 -11.18
CA ASP A 114 -31.30 -27.97 -11.97
C ASP A 114 -30.10 -27.57 -11.10
N VAL A 115 -30.35 -27.21 -9.84
CA VAL A 115 -29.30 -26.94 -8.85
C VAL A 115 -28.43 -28.18 -8.64
N THR A 116 -29.02 -29.37 -8.47
CA THR A 116 -28.24 -30.59 -8.28
C THR A 116 -27.42 -30.97 -9.51
N GLN A 117 -27.94 -30.73 -10.73
CA GLN A 117 -27.18 -30.96 -11.96
C GLN A 117 -25.99 -30.01 -12.06
N ARG A 118 -26.19 -28.70 -11.83
CA ARG A 118 -25.10 -27.71 -11.86
C ARG A 118 -24.05 -27.98 -10.77
N GLU A 119 -24.45 -28.46 -9.61
CA GLU A 119 -23.51 -28.89 -8.56
C GLU A 119 -22.66 -30.09 -9.00
N GLN A 120 -23.25 -31.07 -9.68
CA GLN A 120 -22.51 -32.22 -10.21
C GLN A 120 -21.52 -31.80 -11.29
N GLU A 121 -21.94 -30.92 -12.21
CA GLU A 121 -21.06 -30.36 -13.24
C GLU A 121 -19.91 -29.55 -12.63
N CYS A 122 -20.19 -28.72 -11.62
CA CYS A 122 -19.18 -27.96 -10.91
C CYS A 122 -18.18 -28.87 -10.18
N LYS A 123 -18.64 -29.96 -9.54
CA LYS A 123 -17.77 -30.98 -8.93
C LYS A 123 -16.88 -31.65 -9.97
N ARG A 124 -17.44 -32.04 -11.12
CA ARG A 124 -16.69 -32.65 -12.23
C ARG A 124 -15.60 -31.71 -12.76
N VAL A 125 -15.94 -30.45 -13.03
CA VAL A 125 -14.97 -29.46 -13.54
C VAL A 125 -13.90 -29.14 -12.49
N LYS A 126 -14.27 -29.04 -11.22
CA LYS A 126 -13.29 -28.87 -10.12
C LYS A 126 -12.32 -30.04 -10.06
N GLN A 127 -12.81 -31.27 -10.19
CA GLN A 127 -11.96 -32.45 -10.20
C GLN A 127 -10.98 -32.42 -11.39
N GLN A 128 -11.46 -32.11 -12.59
CA GLN A 128 -10.62 -31.96 -13.79
C GLN A 128 -9.54 -30.87 -13.61
N LEU A 129 -9.89 -29.76 -12.95
CA LEU A 129 -8.93 -28.69 -12.66
C LEU A 129 -7.86 -29.15 -11.66
N VAL A 130 -8.24 -29.91 -10.63
CA VAL A 130 -7.27 -30.46 -9.67
C VAL A 130 -6.32 -31.42 -10.36
N GLU A 131 -6.83 -32.34 -11.18
CA GLU A 131 -6.02 -33.28 -11.96
C GLU A 131 -5.10 -32.57 -12.97
N ALA A 132 -5.57 -31.49 -13.60
CA ALA A 132 -4.73 -30.68 -14.47
C ALA A 132 -3.61 -29.98 -13.68
N LYS A 133 -3.92 -29.43 -12.49
CA LYS A 133 -2.92 -28.78 -11.63
C LYS A 133 -1.87 -29.75 -11.12
N THR A 134 -2.25 -30.97 -10.75
CA THR A 134 -1.27 -31.99 -10.33
C THR A 134 -0.36 -32.34 -11.49
N ARG A 135 -0.90 -32.61 -12.69
CA ARG A 135 -0.08 -32.88 -13.88
C ARG A 135 0.92 -31.76 -14.19
N VAL A 136 0.50 -30.50 -14.10
CA VAL A 136 1.41 -29.35 -14.32
C VAL A 136 2.50 -29.30 -13.25
N ARG A 137 2.18 -29.59 -11.98
CA ARG A 137 3.17 -29.64 -10.91
C ARG A 137 4.17 -30.76 -11.14
N ASP A 138 3.71 -31.94 -11.52
CA ASP A 138 4.57 -33.10 -11.76
C ASP A 138 5.51 -32.84 -12.96
N LEU A 139 4.99 -32.26 -14.05
CA LEU A 139 5.81 -31.86 -15.20
C LEU A 139 6.87 -30.82 -14.84
N ARG A 140 6.54 -29.85 -13.97
CA ARG A 140 7.53 -28.87 -13.51
C ARG A 140 8.64 -29.55 -12.71
N ALA A 141 8.28 -30.45 -11.79
CA ALA A 141 9.27 -31.20 -11.01
C ALA A 141 10.15 -32.09 -11.91
N GLU A 142 9.60 -32.67 -12.98
CA GLU A 142 10.36 -33.42 -13.97
C GLU A 142 11.32 -32.53 -14.76
N ILE A 143 10.86 -31.36 -15.22
CA ILE A 143 11.70 -30.37 -15.92
C ILE A 143 12.87 -29.94 -15.02
N ASP A 144 12.58 -29.55 -13.77
CA ASP A 144 13.61 -29.12 -12.82
C ASP A 144 14.60 -30.26 -12.56
N GLY A 145 14.12 -31.49 -12.35
CA GLY A 145 14.98 -32.66 -12.19
C GLY A 145 15.86 -32.96 -13.41
N THR A 146 15.33 -32.81 -14.63
CA THR A 146 16.14 -32.97 -15.85
C THR A 146 17.15 -31.85 -16.06
N ALA A 147 16.80 -30.61 -15.69
CA ALA A 147 17.72 -29.47 -15.77
C ALA A 147 18.89 -29.65 -14.80
N ASP A 148 18.62 -30.05 -13.56
CA ASP A 148 19.63 -30.34 -12.55
C ASP A 148 20.54 -31.51 -12.97
N ALA A 149 19.96 -32.56 -13.55
CA ALA A 149 20.71 -33.69 -14.07
C ALA A 149 21.62 -33.32 -15.26
N LEU A 150 21.27 -32.31 -16.05
CA LEU A 150 22.03 -31.86 -17.22
C LEU A 150 23.13 -30.86 -16.88
N ALA A 151 22.99 -30.11 -15.79
CA ALA A 151 23.93 -29.03 -15.41
C ALA A 151 25.37 -29.53 -15.25
N ALA A 152 25.60 -30.61 -14.50
CA ALA A 152 26.95 -31.12 -14.25
C ALA A 152 27.61 -31.74 -15.50
N PRO A 153 26.93 -32.58 -16.31
CA PRO A 153 27.46 -33.04 -17.60
C PRO A 153 27.79 -31.91 -18.55
N TRP A 154 26.95 -30.87 -18.65
CA TRP A 154 27.20 -29.73 -19.52
C TRP A 154 28.46 -28.97 -19.10
N ALA A 155 28.60 -28.68 -17.80
CA ALA A 155 29.80 -28.03 -17.26
C ALA A 155 31.08 -28.88 -17.46
N ALA A 156 30.97 -30.21 -17.48
CA ALA A 156 32.09 -31.09 -17.80
C ALA A 156 32.48 -31.00 -19.28
N VAL A 157 31.49 -30.96 -20.19
CA VAL A 157 31.73 -30.76 -21.62
C VAL A 157 32.35 -29.40 -21.87
N GLU A 158 31.84 -28.34 -21.25
CA GLU A 158 32.36 -26.98 -21.39
C GLU A 158 33.84 -26.89 -20.97
N ARG A 159 34.18 -27.46 -19.80
CA ARG A 159 35.59 -27.58 -19.37
C ARG A 159 36.43 -28.35 -20.38
N GLY A 160 35.98 -29.54 -20.81
CA GLY A 160 36.70 -30.32 -21.81
C GLY A 160 36.89 -29.59 -23.14
N THR A 161 35.92 -28.80 -23.59
CA THR A 161 36.05 -27.99 -24.80
C THR A 161 37.04 -26.84 -24.63
N SER A 162 37.06 -26.20 -23.45
CA SER A 162 38.02 -25.14 -23.15
C SER A 162 39.45 -25.67 -23.08
N GLU A 163 39.65 -26.82 -22.41
CA GLU A 163 40.94 -27.52 -22.35
C GLU A 163 41.40 -27.94 -23.74
N ALA A 164 40.51 -28.51 -24.56
CA ALA A 164 40.82 -28.87 -25.94
C ALA A 164 41.21 -27.65 -26.78
N HIS A 165 40.58 -26.50 -26.56
CA HIS A 165 40.92 -25.26 -27.27
C HIS A 165 42.29 -24.73 -26.89
N VAL A 166 42.62 -24.74 -25.59
CA VAL A 166 43.96 -24.36 -25.09
C VAL A 166 45.02 -25.29 -25.68
N LEU A 167 44.81 -26.60 -25.61
CA LEU A 167 45.73 -27.59 -26.17
C LEU A 167 45.91 -27.42 -27.68
N LEU A 168 44.84 -27.10 -28.42
CA LEU A 168 44.94 -26.82 -29.85
C LEU A 168 45.78 -25.58 -30.12
N SER A 169 45.60 -24.50 -29.35
CA SER A 169 46.44 -23.29 -29.46
C SER A 169 47.91 -23.61 -29.20
N GLU A 170 48.21 -24.33 -28.11
CA GLU A 170 49.57 -24.74 -27.77
C GLU A 170 50.20 -25.61 -28.86
N ILE A 171 49.43 -26.55 -29.44
CA ILE A 171 49.90 -27.37 -30.56
C ILE A 171 50.21 -26.49 -31.77
N THR A 172 49.34 -25.55 -32.13
CA THR A 172 49.59 -24.66 -33.26
C THR A 172 50.81 -23.76 -33.04
N ASP A 173 51.02 -23.28 -31.81
CA ASP A 173 52.19 -22.49 -31.45
C ASP A 173 53.46 -23.32 -31.52
N MET A 174 53.43 -24.55 -30.99
CA MET A 174 54.56 -25.49 -31.10
C MET A 174 54.86 -25.86 -32.56
N GLU A 175 53.85 -26.07 -33.40
CA GLU A 175 54.04 -26.31 -34.83
C GLU A 175 54.68 -25.11 -35.54
N LEU A 176 54.28 -23.89 -35.16
CA LEU A 176 54.84 -22.65 -35.68
C LEU A 176 56.29 -22.46 -35.23
N GLU A 177 56.62 -22.75 -33.97
CA GLU A 177 58.01 -22.75 -33.48
C GLU A 177 58.86 -23.82 -34.16
N LEU A 178 58.33 -25.03 -34.35
CA LEU A 178 59.03 -26.07 -35.12
C LEU A 178 59.27 -25.64 -36.58
N ALA A 179 58.32 -24.95 -37.20
CA ALA A 179 58.49 -24.40 -38.54
C ALA A 179 59.57 -23.31 -38.58
N LYS A 180 59.60 -22.42 -37.58
CA LYS A 180 60.66 -21.42 -37.41
C LYS A 180 62.03 -22.06 -37.21
N ILE A 181 62.15 -23.06 -36.33
CA ILE A 181 63.41 -23.77 -36.07
C ILE A 181 63.89 -24.46 -37.35
N LYS A 182 63.02 -25.17 -38.06
CA LYS A 182 63.37 -25.82 -39.33
C LYS A 182 63.81 -24.81 -40.41
N ALA A 183 63.20 -23.64 -40.44
CA ALA A 183 63.63 -22.55 -41.32
C ALA A 183 64.99 -21.97 -40.90
N ALA A 184 65.23 -21.84 -39.59
CA ALA A 184 66.44 -21.29 -39.00
C ALA A 184 67.65 -22.26 -39.02
N GLU A 185 67.41 -23.57 -38.94
CA GLU A 185 68.44 -24.63 -39.02
C GLU A 185 69.25 -24.58 -40.33
N GLY A 186 68.71 -23.96 -41.38
CA GLY A 186 69.43 -23.72 -42.64
C GLY A 186 70.28 -22.44 -42.66
N THR A 187 70.06 -21.50 -41.75
CA THR A 187 70.59 -20.13 -41.83
C THR A 187 71.43 -19.68 -40.64
N HIS A 188 71.37 -20.36 -39.48
CA HIS A 188 72.04 -19.88 -38.26
C HIS A 188 73.09 -20.91 -37.80
N GLY A 189 74.37 -20.54 -37.96
CA GLY A 189 75.48 -21.24 -37.31
C GLY A 189 75.52 -20.96 -35.80
N ALA A 190 76.48 -21.54 -35.08
CA ALA A 190 76.69 -21.24 -33.67
C ALA A 190 76.82 -19.72 -33.44
N LEU A 191 76.02 -19.19 -32.51
CA LEU A 191 75.97 -17.77 -32.14
C LEU A 191 77.40 -17.23 -31.94
N THR A 192 77.74 -16.14 -32.62
CA THR A 192 79.05 -15.53 -32.41
C THR A 192 79.10 -14.85 -31.04
N THR A 193 80.30 -14.69 -30.46
CA THR A 193 80.44 -14.08 -29.13
C THR A 193 79.86 -12.65 -29.07
N ALA A 194 79.95 -11.89 -30.16
CA ALA A 194 79.40 -10.54 -30.25
C ALA A 194 77.85 -10.55 -30.29
N GLU A 195 77.24 -11.53 -30.96
CA GLU A 195 75.77 -11.70 -30.96
C GLU A 195 75.28 -12.15 -29.58
N ALA A 196 76.04 -13.01 -28.89
CA ALA A 196 75.74 -13.42 -27.53
C ALA A 196 75.76 -12.24 -26.54
N GLU A 197 76.77 -11.36 -26.64
CA GLU A 197 76.86 -10.15 -25.84
C GLU A 197 75.68 -9.20 -26.11
N ALA A 198 75.30 -9.00 -27.37
CA ALA A 198 74.15 -8.16 -27.73
C ALA A 198 72.82 -8.71 -27.18
N VAL A 199 72.60 -10.03 -27.23
CA VAL A 199 71.40 -10.66 -26.64
C VAL A 199 71.39 -10.53 -25.12
N CYS A 200 72.54 -10.66 -24.47
CA CYS A 200 72.66 -10.43 -23.03
C CYS A 200 72.31 -8.99 -22.67
N ASP A 201 72.80 -8.01 -23.42
CA ASP A 201 72.47 -6.59 -23.20
C ASP A 201 70.97 -6.32 -23.39
N GLU A 202 70.35 -6.90 -24.43
CA GLU A 202 68.90 -6.81 -24.67
C GLU A 202 68.09 -7.47 -23.53
N GLN A 203 68.54 -8.63 -23.03
CA GLN A 203 67.92 -9.29 -21.88
C GLN A 203 68.04 -8.48 -20.60
N ILE A 204 69.17 -7.79 -20.38
CA ILE A 204 69.35 -6.91 -19.22
C ILE A 204 68.35 -5.75 -19.29
N LEU A 205 68.17 -5.14 -20.46
CA LEU A 205 67.17 -4.08 -20.66
C LEU A 205 65.73 -4.59 -20.49
N ALA A 206 65.41 -5.78 -20.99
CA ALA A 206 64.12 -6.42 -20.79
C ALA A 206 63.86 -6.75 -19.31
N MET A 207 64.88 -7.19 -18.57
CA MET A 207 64.77 -7.42 -17.13
C MET A 207 64.57 -6.12 -16.35
N GLN A 208 65.27 -5.05 -16.72
CA GLN A 208 65.09 -3.73 -16.09
C GLN A 208 63.68 -3.19 -16.32
N THR A 209 63.17 -3.29 -17.55
CA THR A 209 61.80 -2.86 -17.85
C THR A 209 60.74 -3.69 -17.12
N LEU A 210 60.91 -5.01 -17.03
CA LEU A 210 60.04 -5.87 -16.24
C LEU A 210 60.11 -5.55 -14.73
N ASP A 211 61.29 -5.21 -14.20
CA ASP A 211 61.44 -4.83 -12.79
C ASP A 211 60.79 -3.46 -12.51
N ASP A 212 60.92 -2.50 -13.44
CA ASP A 212 60.22 -1.22 -13.38
C ASP A 212 58.69 -1.39 -13.44
N GLU A 213 58.18 -2.27 -14.30
CA GLU A 213 56.74 -2.60 -14.38
C GLU A 213 56.26 -3.33 -13.12
N THR A 214 57.06 -4.25 -12.59
CA THR A 214 56.74 -4.99 -11.36
C THR A 214 56.72 -4.04 -10.16
N THR A 215 57.71 -3.16 -10.04
CA THR A 215 57.73 -2.16 -8.95
C THR A 215 56.58 -1.18 -9.07
N ARG A 216 56.22 -0.74 -10.29
CA ARG A 216 55.04 0.09 -10.52
C ARG A 216 53.74 -0.61 -10.11
N THR A 217 53.53 -1.85 -10.55
CA THR A 217 52.31 -2.62 -10.20
C THR A 217 52.22 -2.89 -8.70
N VAL A 218 53.34 -3.15 -8.02
CA VAL A 218 53.39 -3.25 -6.55
C VAL A 218 53.02 -1.92 -5.87
N GLN A 219 53.47 -0.79 -6.40
CA GLN A 219 53.09 0.53 -5.89
C GLN A 219 51.60 0.82 -6.09
N GLU A 220 51.05 0.52 -7.27
CA GLU A 220 49.62 0.65 -7.58
C GLU A 220 48.77 -0.25 -6.67
N MET A 221 49.22 -1.49 -6.42
CA MET A 221 48.58 -2.42 -5.49
C MET A 221 48.57 -1.88 -4.05
N GLU A 222 49.70 -1.37 -3.56
CA GLU A 222 49.78 -0.79 -2.21
C GLU A 222 48.95 0.49 -2.09
N GLN A 223 48.84 1.29 -3.15
CA GLN A 223 47.93 2.43 -3.18
C GLN A 223 46.46 1.97 -3.11
N ALA A 224 46.04 1.03 -3.96
CA ALA A 224 44.68 0.49 -3.94
C ALA A 224 44.32 -0.13 -2.58
N LYS A 225 45.28 -0.77 -1.91
CA LYS A 225 45.11 -1.31 -0.56
C LYS A 225 44.90 -0.22 0.50
N ARG A 226 45.56 0.94 0.37
CA ARG A 226 45.32 2.10 1.25
C ARG A 226 43.93 2.67 1.03
N GLU A 227 43.54 2.86 -0.23
CA GLU A 227 42.20 3.35 -0.61
C GLU A 227 41.10 2.39 -0.11
N LEU A 228 41.31 1.07 -0.22
CA LEU A 228 40.40 0.06 0.32
C LEU A 228 40.26 0.19 1.84
N ASN A 229 41.38 0.35 2.57
CA ASN A 229 41.35 0.52 4.03
C ASN A 229 40.65 1.81 4.45
N GLU A 230 40.81 2.89 3.70
CA GLU A 230 40.09 4.15 3.92
C GLU A 230 38.59 4.00 3.67
N ALA A 231 38.21 3.32 2.58
CA ALA A 231 36.82 3.02 2.27
C ALA A 231 36.17 2.12 3.34
N LEU A 232 36.90 1.12 3.86
CA LEU A 232 36.42 0.28 4.97
C LEU A 232 36.19 1.09 6.24
N ARG A 233 37.10 2.00 6.61
CA ARG A 233 36.91 2.90 7.75
C ARG A 233 35.72 3.85 7.55
N ALA A 234 35.54 4.36 6.34
CA ALA A 234 34.40 5.20 6.00
C ALA A 234 33.08 4.41 6.10
N LEU A 235 33.07 3.15 5.64
CA LEU A 235 31.92 2.26 5.74
C LEU A 235 31.58 1.93 7.20
N GLU A 236 32.56 1.68 8.06
CA GLU A 236 32.34 1.48 9.50
C GLU A 236 31.74 2.73 10.16
N ARG A 237 32.26 3.92 9.83
CA ARG A 237 31.70 5.20 10.28
C ARG A 237 30.25 5.36 9.83
N LEU A 238 29.97 5.14 8.55
CA LEU A 238 28.63 5.24 7.99
C LEU A 238 27.67 4.20 8.57
N LYS A 239 28.12 2.98 8.88
CA LYS A 239 27.32 1.98 9.61
C LYS A 239 26.94 2.45 11.01
N ALA A 240 27.87 3.07 11.73
CA ALA A 240 27.60 3.63 13.05
C ALA A 240 26.61 4.81 12.97
N GLU A 241 26.80 5.70 12.00
CA GLU A 241 25.89 6.82 11.72
C GLU A 241 24.49 6.34 11.34
N ARG A 242 24.40 5.35 10.43
CA ARG A 242 23.14 4.69 10.04
C ARG A 242 22.45 4.07 11.25
N SER A 243 23.14 3.29 12.07
CA SER A 243 22.55 2.69 13.27
C SER A 243 22.04 3.75 14.26
N ALA A 244 22.77 4.86 14.43
CA ALA A 244 22.32 5.97 15.27
C ALA A 244 21.10 6.69 14.66
N ALA A 245 21.06 6.87 13.34
CA ALA A 245 19.92 7.43 12.63
C ALA A 245 18.69 6.52 12.71
N GLU A 246 18.86 5.21 12.48
CA GLU A 246 17.81 4.20 12.62
C GLU A 246 17.28 4.12 14.05
N LYS A 247 18.12 4.25 15.08
CA LYS A 247 17.64 4.34 16.47
C LYS A 247 16.78 5.58 16.68
N ARG A 248 17.20 6.75 16.22
CA ARG A 248 16.40 7.98 16.32
C ARG A 248 15.11 7.89 15.51
N ALA A 249 15.15 7.29 14.32
CA ALA A 249 13.99 7.06 13.49
C ALA A 249 13.02 6.06 14.12
N ASN A 250 13.54 4.99 14.72
CA ASN A 250 12.73 4.03 15.48
C ASN A 250 12.19 4.64 16.77
N GLU A 251 12.93 5.49 17.47
CA GLU A 251 12.42 6.24 18.62
C GLU A 251 11.32 7.22 18.20
N ALA A 252 11.44 7.87 17.04
CA ALA A 252 10.38 8.70 16.48
C ALA A 252 9.16 7.88 16.04
N LYS A 253 9.36 6.69 15.43
CA LYS A 253 8.30 5.75 15.05
C LYS A 253 7.64 5.10 16.27
N LEU A 254 8.39 4.76 17.31
CA LEU A 254 7.89 4.19 18.57
C LEU A 254 7.22 5.27 19.43
N GLY A 255 7.68 6.52 19.35
CA GLY A 255 6.98 7.71 19.83
C GLY A 255 5.66 7.98 19.09
N MET A 256 5.45 7.33 17.95
CA MET A 256 4.20 7.28 17.17
C MET A 256 3.42 5.96 17.33
N GLY A 257 3.69 5.20 18.39
CA GLY A 257 2.85 4.10 18.83
C GLY A 257 3.31 2.74 18.34
N ARG A 258 4.06 2.05 19.20
CA ARG A 258 3.93 0.60 19.42
C ARG A 258 4.57 0.27 20.77
N ASP A 259 3.72 0.23 21.80
CA ASP A 259 3.99 -0.25 23.16
C ASP A 259 4.73 0.70 24.12
N SER A 260 4.18 1.91 24.32
CA SER A 260 3.94 2.52 25.65
C SER A 260 3.19 3.86 25.53
N GLY A 261 1.85 3.81 25.56
CA GLY A 261 1.09 4.82 26.32
C GLY A 261 0.44 6.02 25.62
N ARG A 262 0.22 6.05 24.31
CA ARG A 262 -0.80 6.96 23.71
C ARG A 262 -1.59 6.26 22.61
N ASP A 263 -2.82 5.93 22.94
CA ASP A 263 -3.78 5.34 22.02
C ASP A 263 -4.37 6.48 21.17
N TRP A 264 -3.92 6.61 19.92
CA TRP A 264 -4.26 7.75 19.06
C TRP A 264 -5.76 7.80 18.75
N GLU A 265 -6.44 6.65 18.70
CA GLU A 265 -7.89 6.61 18.57
C GLU A 265 -8.57 7.16 19.82
N LEU A 266 -8.05 6.82 21.00
CA LEU A 266 -8.53 7.37 22.26
C LEU A 266 -8.24 8.87 22.37
N GLU A 267 -7.06 9.34 21.95
CA GLU A 267 -6.71 10.76 21.96
C GLU A 267 -7.56 11.56 20.97
N ARG A 268 -7.82 11.00 19.79
CA ARG A 268 -8.75 11.56 18.79
C ARG A 268 -10.19 11.57 19.31
N LEU A 269 -10.63 10.53 20.01
CA LEU A 269 -11.96 10.49 20.63
C LEU A 269 -12.05 11.49 21.78
N CYS A 270 -11.04 11.56 22.65
CA CYS A 270 -10.97 12.51 23.76
C CYS A 270 -10.94 13.95 23.28
N THR A 271 -10.18 14.27 22.22
CA THR A 271 -10.16 15.62 21.62
C THR A 271 -11.50 15.96 20.96
N LYS A 272 -12.12 15.00 20.26
CA LYS A 272 -13.48 15.16 19.74
C LYS A 272 -14.52 15.37 20.85
N HIS A 273 -14.41 14.64 21.96
CA HIS A 273 -15.31 14.79 23.09
C HIS A 273 -15.05 16.09 23.86
N ALA A 274 -13.80 16.51 24.02
CA ALA A 274 -13.46 17.80 24.63
C ALA A 274 -14.03 18.97 23.83
N THR A 275 -13.83 18.97 22.51
CA THR A 275 -14.40 20.00 21.61
C THR A 275 -15.93 19.97 21.59
N MET A 276 -16.54 18.78 21.65
CA MET A 276 -18.00 18.65 21.78
C MET A 276 -18.52 19.18 23.13
N LEU A 277 -17.78 18.95 24.22
CA LEU A 277 -18.13 19.49 25.54
C LEU A 277 -17.99 21.01 25.59
N GLU A 278 -16.93 21.57 25.00
CA GLU A 278 -16.74 23.03 24.91
C GLU A 278 -17.85 23.70 24.10
N THR A 279 -18.24 23.11 22.97
CA THR A 279 -19.35 23.63 22.15
C THR A 279 -20.70 23.54 22.86
N LEU A 280 -20.97 22.45 23.59
CA LEU A 280 -22.17 22.32 24.42
C LEU A 280 -22.18 23.29 25.61
N GLN A 281 -21.03 23.49 26.26
CA GLN A 281 -20.88 24.46 27.35
C GLN A 281 -21.13 25.89 26.83
N ALA A 282 -20.56 26.25 25.68
CA ALA A 282 -20.80 27.53 25.04
C ALA A 282 -22.28 27.73 24.65
N ALA A 283 -22.93 26.71 24.08
CA ALA A 283 -24.33 26.77 23.69
C ALA A 283 -25.30 26.91 24.90
N LEU A 284 -24.94 26.33 26.04
CA LEU A 284 -25.72 26.42 27.29
C LEU A 284 -25.29 27.60 28.18
N GLY A 285 -24.32 28.41 27.75
CA GLY A 285 -23.77 29.51 28.54
C GLY A 285 -23.10 29.09 29.86
N ILE A 286 -22.68 27.83 29.96
CA ILE A 286 -21.94 27.30 31.11
C ILE A 286 -20.48 27.72 30.94
N THR A 287 -19.99 28.61 31.80
CA THR A 287 -18.60 29.07 31.76
C THR A 287 -17.67 28.16 32.53
N ARG A 288 -18.17 27.53 33.60
CA ARG A 288 -17.37 26.65 34.45
C ARG A 288 -18.22 25.55 35.07
N LEU A 289 -17.73 24.32 34.97
CA LEU A 289 -18.23 23.17 35.71
C LEU A 289 -17.13 22.70 36.65
N ALA A 290 -17.36 22.70 37.95
CA ALA A 290 -16.40 22.24 38.95
C ALA A 290 -17.08 21.32 39.95
N ALA A 291 -16.42 20.25 40.35
CA ALA A 291 -16.86 19.39 41.46
C ALA A 291 -15.83 19.49 42.59
N PRO A 292 -15.94 20.47 43.51
CA PRO A 292 -14.94 20.68 44.57
C PRO A 292 -14.87 19.51 45.55
N THR A 293 -15.98 18.79 45.73
CA THR A 293 -16.06 17.58 46.54
C THR A 293 -16.80 16.50 45.75
N ALA A 294 -16.66 15.23 46.14
CA ALA A 294 -17.37 14.12 45.50
C ALA A 294 -18.91 14.20 45.63
N ARG A 295 -19.43 15.15 46.41
CA ARG A 295 -20.87 15.35 46.67
C ARG A 295 -21.37 16.71 46.22
N ASP A 296 -20.50 17.63 45.81
CA ASP A 296 -20.89 18.98 45.42
C ASP A 296 -20.52 19.23 43.96
N LEU A 297 -21.48 19.69 43.17
CA LEU A 297 -21.29 20.14 41.79
C LEU A 297 -21.63 21.62 41.69
N HIS A 298 -20.68 22.42 41.22
CA HIS A 298 -20.79 23.86 41.01
C HIS A 298 -20.83 24.16 39.52
N ILE A 299 -21.90 24.80 39.07
CA ILE A 299 -22.14 25.14 37.66
C ILE A 299 -22.25 26.66 37.55
N THR A 300 -21.23 27.31 36.99
CA THR A 300 -21.23 28.76 36.77
C THR A 300 -21.82 29.06 35.40
N LEU A 301 -22.89 29.84 35.38
CA LEU A 301 -23.62 30.26 34.19
C LEU A 301 -23.34 31.75 33.92
N ALA A 302 -23.06 32.09 32.65
CA ALA A 302 -22.95 33.46 32.18
C ALA A 302 -24.24 33.94 31.50
N PRO A 303 -24.70 35.18 31.76
CA PRO A 303 -25.88 35.70 31.11
C PRO A 303 -25.67 35.91 29.60
N PRO A 304 -26.71 35.76 28.76
CA PRO A 304 -26.61 35.87 27.30
C PRO A 304 -26.31 37.29 26.78
N ALA A 305 -26.39 38.34 27.62
CA ALA A 305 -26.27 39.75 27.21
C ALA A 305 -25.05 40.50 27.78
N GLY A 306 -24.04 39.81 28.31
CA GLY A 306 -22.78 40.45 28.76
C GLY A 306 -22.93 41.37 29.98
N GLU A 307 -24.02 41.27 30.72
CA GLU A 307 -24.13 41.92 32.04
C GLU A 307 -23.22 41.19 33.04
N ASP A 308 -22.38 41.94 33.76
CA ASP A 308 -21.41 41.40 34.73
C ASP A 308 -22.13 40.77 35.95
N GLY A 309 -22.53 39.51 35.81
CA GLY A 309 -23.26 38.79 36.82
C GLY A 309 -23.24 37.28 36.59
N HIS A 310 -22.09 36.65 36.82
CA HIS A 310 -22.03 35.18 36.87
C HIS A 310 -22.79 34.67 38.09
N ARG A 311 -23.68 33.70 37.89
CA ARG A 311 -24.30 32.96 39.00
C ARG A 311 -23.80 31.53 39.01
N THR A 312 -23.53 31.01 40.20
CA THR A 312 -23.06 29.64 40.41
C THR A 312 -24.18 28.84 41.05
N LEU A 313 -24.67 27.83 40.33
CA LEU A 313 -25.60 26.84 40.84
C LEU A 313 -24.80 25.76 41.57
N GLN A 314 -25.01 25.64 42.87
CA GLN A 314 -24.46 24.59 43.71
C GLN A 314 -25.50 23.48 43.91
N LEU A 315 -25.14 22.28 43.48
CA LEU A 315 -25.93 21.06 43.66
C LEU A 315 -25.21 20.14 44.64
N ARG A 316 -25.90 19.66 45.66
CA ARG A 316 -25.35 18.72 46.64
C ARG A 316 -26.07 17.38 46.56
N PHE A 317 -25.31 16.31 46.50
CA PHE A 317 -25.77 14.93 46.44
C PHE A 317 -25.53 14.19 47.78
N ASP A 318 -26.34 13.19 48.07
CA ASP A 318 -26.20 12.32 49.24
C ASP A 318 -24.93 11.45 49.18
N GLU A 319 -24.68 10.86 48.01
CA GLU A 319 -23.53 10.06 47.65
C GLU A 319 -23.06 10.37 46.21
N PRO A 320 -21.84 9.99 45.81
CA PRO A 320 -21.35 10.26 44.46
C PRO A 320 -22.25 9.61 43.41
N GLY A 321 -23.00 10.42 42.66
CA GLY A 321 -23.98 9.96 41.66
C GLY A 321 -25.36 9.58 42.23
N GLY A 322 -25.64 9.87 43.50
CA GLY A 322 -26.90 9.57 44.18
C GLY A 322 -27.98 10.65 44.00
N ALA A 323 -28.89 10.77 44.97
CA ALA A 323 -29.99 11.72 44.94
C ALA A 323 -29.56 13.15 45.31
N LEU A 324 -30.13 14.13 44.62
CA LEU A 324 -30.00 15.55 44.95
C LEU A 324 -30.65 15.85 46.32
N VAL A 325 -29.87 16.43 47.23
CA VAL A 325 -30.27 16.75 48.61
C VAL A 325 -30.50 18.25 48.78
N ASP A 326 -29.70 19.09 48.13
CA ASP A 326 -29.77 20.54 48.30
C ASP A 326 -29.35 21.28 47.03
N VAL A 327 -29.94 22.46 46.82
CA VAL A 327 -29.72 23.33 45.66
C VAL A 327 -29.63 24.77 46.14
N GLN A 328 -28.50 25.42 45.85
CA GLN A 328 -28.28 26.82 46.20
C GLN A 328 -27.81 27.60 44.98
N LEU A 329 -28.29 28.84 44.82
CA LEU A 329 -27.82 29.75 43.79
C LEU A 329 -26.97 30.83 44.43
N LEU A 330 -25.72 30.95 43.99
CA LEU A 330 -24.74 31.90 44.50
C LEU A 330 -24.47 32.99 43.44
N ASP A 331 -24.23 34.21 43.89
CA ASP A 331 -23.76 35.29 43.03
C ASP A 331 -22.24 35.24 42.80
N ALA A 332 -21.69 36.22 42.09
CA ALA A 332 -20.27 36.37 41.83
C ALA A 332 -19.42 36.55 43.12
N ALA A 333 -20.03 37.01 44.22
CA ALA A 333 -19.42 37.14 45.54
C ALA A 333 -19.63 35.91 46.44
N GLN A 334 -20.17 34.82 45.89
CA GLN A 334 -20.55 33.60 46.62
C GLN A 334 -21.62 33.81 47.71
N ALA A 335 -22.41 34.88 47.61
CA ALA A 335 -23.55 35.11 48.49
C ALA A 335 -24.80 34.40 47.93
N PRO A 336 -25.66 33.82 48.80
CA PRO A 336 -26.89 33.17 48.36
C PRO A 336 -27.87 34.19 47.77
N VAL A 337 -28.32 33.93 46.56
CA VAL A 337 -29.31 34.75 45.84
C VAL A 337 -30.69 34.18 46.09
N ALA A 338 -31.63 35.02 46.52
CA ALA A 338 -33.02 34.62 46.67
C ALA A 338 -33.62 34.27 45.30
N LEU A 339 -34.18 33.07 45.19
CA LEU A 339 -34.88 32.61 43.99
C LEU A 339 -36.31 33.20 44.00
N SER A 340 -36.89 33.41 42.81
CA SER A 340 -38.32 33.76 42.73
C SER A 340 -39.17 32.59 43.19
N GLU A 341 -40.35 32.87 43.76
CA GLU A 341 -41.25 31.86 44.34
C GLU A 341 -41.64 30.75 43.34
N SER A 342 -41.73 31.10 42.04
CA SER A 342 -41.97 30.14 40.95
C SER A 342 -40.80 29.18 40.73
N VAL A 343 -39.56 29.66 40.84
CA VAL A 343 -38.34 28.87 40.62
C VAL A 343 -38.06 28.01 41.86
N GLU A 344 -38.33 28.50 43.06
CA GLU A 344 -38.21 27.69 44.29
C GLU A 344 -39.15 26.49 44.31
N ARG A 345 -40.39 26.67 43.81
CA ARG A 345 -41.36 25.56 43.69
C ARG A 345 -40.87 24.52 42.69
N TYR A 346 -40.33 24.96 41.55
CA TYR A 346 -39.77 24.09 40.54
C TYR A 346 -38.50 23.36 41.03
N CYS A 347 -37.63 24.04 41.77
CA CYS A 347 -36.44 23.43 42.38
C CYS A 347 -36.82 22.31 43.36
N ARG A 348 -37.86 22.51 44.17
CA ARG A 348 -38.37 21.47 45.08
C ARG A 348 -38.91 20.25 44.34
N GLU A 349 -39.61 20.45 43.22
CA GLU A 349 -40.10 19.36 42.38
C GLU A 349 -38.93 18.60 41.72
N ALA A 350 -37.96 19.31 41.15
CA ALA A 350 -36.78 18.71 40.54
C ALA A 350 -35.85 17.98 41.53
N LEU A 351 -35.81 18.41 42.80
CA LEU A 351 -35.16 17.67 43.89
C LEU A 351 -35.82 16.30 44.10
N HIS A 352 -37.16 16.24 44.13
CA HIS A 352 -37.90 14.99 44.30
C HIS A 352 -37.75 14.03 43.11
N THR A 353 -37.61 14.55 41.89
CA THR A 353 -37.44 13.74 40.67
C THR A 353 -35.97 13.49 40.30
N ASN A 354 -35.02 13.95 41.12
CA ASN A 354 -33.58 13.88 40.89
C ASN A 354 -33.11 14.42 39.52
N HIS A 355 -33.74 15.50 39.03
CA HIS A 355 -33.56 15.98 37.66
C HIS A 355 -32.63 17.20 37.58
N ALA A 356 -31.31 16.99 37.71
CA ALA A 356 -30.30 18.07 37.72
C ALA A 356 -30.36 19.01 36.50
N ALA A 357 -30.58 18.46 35.30
CA ALA A 357 -30.64 19.26 34.07
C ALA A 357 -31.81 20.25 34.05
N ALA A 358 -32.92 19.92 34.72
CA ALA A 358 -34.09 20.79 34.79
C ALA A 358 -33.81 21.99 35.70
N LEU A 359 -33.01 21.81 36.75
CA LEU A 359 -32.56 22.89 37.63
C LEU A 359 -31.67 23.89 36.90
N VAL A 360 -30.72 23.39 36.10
CA VAL A 360 -29.85 24.23 35.26
C VAL A 360 -30.68 25.05 34.28
N GLN A 361 -31.66 24.43 33.62
CA GLN A 361 -32.56 25.11 32.69
C GLN A 361 -33.44 26.14 33.39
N ALA A 362 -33.99 25.84 34.56
CA ALA A 362 -34.82 26.76 35.33
C ALA A 362 -34.03 28.02 35.74
N VAL A 363 -32.79 27.85 36.19
CA VAL A 363 -31.88 28.96 36.51
C VAL A 363 -31.49 29.72 35.24
N TRP A 364 -31.24 29.04 34.12
CA TRP A 364 -30.97 29.70 32.83
C TRP A 364 -32.15 30.58 32.36
N CYS A 365 -33.39 30.10 32.50
CA CYS A 365 -34.58 30.88 32.16
C CYS A 365 -34.71 32.16 32.99
N THR A 366 -34.15 32.23 34.20
CA THR A 366 -34.13 33.48 35.00
C THR A 366 -33.22 34.57 34.46
N TYR A 367 -32.39 34.27 33.45
CA TYR A 367 -31.58 35.26 32.74
C TYR A 367 -32.21 35.74 31.43
N VAL A 368 -33.16 34.99 30.88
CA VAL A 368 -33.81 35.27 29.58
C VAL A 368 -35.17 35.93 29.76
N ALA A 369 -35.80 35.74 30.93
CA ALA A 369 -37.03 36.42 31.35
C ALA A 369 -36.70 37.73 32.09
#